data_AF-D3NR35-F1
#
_entry.id   AF-D3NR35-F1
#
_cell.length_a   1.000
_cell.length_b   1.000
_cell.length_c   1.000
_cell.angle_alpha   90.00
_cell.angle_beta   90.00
_cell.angle_gamma   90.00
#
_symmetry.space_group_name_H-M   'P 1'
#
loop_
_entity.id
_entity.type
_entity.pdbx_description
1 polymer ?
#
loop_
_entity_poly.entity_id
_entity_poly.type
_entity_poly.pdbx_seq_one_letter_code
_entity_poly.pdbx_strand_id
1 'polypeptide(L)'
;MSYEAIFALGSVIVALIAAGFVAWDRITARPVERLTLQVEYFNGLRAWADSCCDVLTEACHLSYLDPTRCDGESFFVQRQRILVALSSLIDRGRWYFPNYKVEYGQHKEAAYRGHRHEILDSLVAAYKSVRQLNYTERGENAAICKKILQGKRVFIGNVQDVLAPNDQKDEFLKIMKKKKNGEGKR
;
A
#
# COMPACT_ATOMS: atom_id res chain seq x y z
N MET A 1 -59.29 30.00 6.08
CA MET A 1 -57.94 29.85 5.48
C MET A 1 -58.10 29.79 3.98
N SER A 2 -57.35 30.59 3.22
CA SER A 2 -57.27 30.46 1.75
C SER A 2 -56.57 29.15 1.39
N TYR A 3 -56.96 28.53 0.27
CA TYR A 3 -56.34 27.27 -0.22
C TYR A 3 -54.82 27.38 -0.37
N GLU A 4 -54.33 28.57 -0.72
CA GLU A 4 -52.91 28.96 -0.73
C GLU A 4 -52.18 28.61 0.59
N ALA A 5 -52.80 28.89 1.74
CA ALA A 5 -52.17 28.62 3.04
C ALA A 5 -52.04 27.12 3.33
N ILE A 6 -52.98 26.30 2.84
CA ILE A 6 -52.96 24.84 3.02
C ILE A 6 -51.87 24.22 2.13
N PHE A 7 -51.74 24.66 0.88
CA PHE A 7 -50.67 24.20 -0.02
C PHE A 7 -49.28 24.60 0.47
N ALA A 8 -49.12 25.83 0.98
CA ALA A 8 -47.87 26.30 1.57
C ALA A 8 -47.47 25.49 2.81
N LEU A 9 -48.43 25.11 3.67
CA LEU A 9 -48.16 24.29 4.84
C LEU A 9 -47.74 22.87 4.44
N GLY A 10 -48.39 22.29 3.43
CA GLY A 10 -48.07 20.97 2.89
C GLY A 10 -46.67 20.89 2.30
N SER A 11 -46.26 21.89 1.53
CA SER A 11 -44.92 21.92 0.91
C SER A 11 -43.80 22.06 1.94
N VAL A 12 -44.01 22.84 3.02
CA VAL A 12 -43.07 22.95 4.14
C VAL A 12 -42.89 21.60 4.85
N ILE A 13 -43.98 20.87 5.10
CA ILE A 13 -43.91 19.55 5.76
C ILE A 13 -43.11 18.55 4.89
N VAL A 14 -43.39 18.50 3.58
CA VAL A 14 -42.64 17.63 2.65
C VAL A 14 -41.15 18.00 2.63
N ALA A 15 -40.82 19.29 2.59
CA ALA A 15 -39.44 19.76 2.62
C ALA A 15 -38.72 19.38 3.93
N LEU A 16 -39.40 19.47 5.08
CA LEU A 16 -38.85 19.07 6.38
C LEU A 16 -38.62 17.56 6.47
N ILE A 17 -39.54 16.75 5.96
CA ILE A 17 -39.37 15.29 5.90
C ILE A 17 -38.19 14.93 4.99
N ALA A 18 -38.10 15.53 3.80
CA ALA A 18 -37.00 15.32 2.88
C ALA A 18 -35.66 15.75 3.49
N ALA A 19 -35.61 16.91 4.15
CA ALA A 19 -34.41 17.38 4.85
C ALA A 19 -34.01 16.44 6.00
N GLY A 20 -34.98 15.92 6.75
CA GLY A 20 -34.76 14.92 7.80
C GLY A 20 -34.16 13.62 7.24
N PHE A 21 -34.71 13.11 6.12
CA PHE A 21 -34.17 11.93 5.42
C PHE A 21 -32.74 12.16 4.92
N VAL A 22 -32.46 13.30 4.30
CA VAL A 22 -31.11 13.64 3.81
C VAL A 22 -30.13 13.81 4.97
N ALA A 23 -30.54 14.42 6.08
CA ALA A 23 -29.72 14.56 7.26
C ALA A 23 -29.40 13.20 7.89
N TRP A 24 -30.41 12.33 8.00
CA TRP A 24 -30.24 10.96 8.46
C TRP A 24 -29.24 10.20 7.58
N ASP A 25 -29.47 10.19 6.26
CA ASP A 25 -28.64 9.48 5.29
C ASP A 25 -27.17 9.94 5.38
N ARG A 26 -26.94 11.25 5.45
CA ARG A 26 -25.58 11.83 5.63
C ARG A 26 -24.93 11.41 6.94
N ILE A 27 -25.68 11.35 8.04
CA ILE A 27 -25.15 10.92 9.34
C ILE A 27 -24.79 9.43 9.29
N THR A 28 -25.62 8.60 8.65
CA THR A 28 -25.38 7.16 8.52
C THR A 28 -24.34 6.78 7.48
N ALA A 29 -24.13 7.60 6.44
CA ALA A 29 -23.18 7.35 5.36
C ALA A 29 -21.73 7.67 5.76
N ARG A 30 -21.49 8.67 6.61
CA ARG A 30 -20.13 9.10 7.03
C ARG A 30 -19.26 7.98 7.63
N PRO A 31 -19.76 7.10 8.52
CA PRO A 31 -18.97 5.98 9.02
C PRO A 31 -18.60 4.98 7.92
N VAL A 32 -19.52 4.70 7.00
CA VAL A 32 -19.28 3.79 5.88
C VAL A 32 -18.23 4.37 4.94
N GLU A 33 -18.34 5.65 4.59
CA GLU A 33 -17.38 6.35 3.75
C GLU A 33 -15.96 6.32 4.33
N ARG A 34 -15.81 6.57 5.64
CA ARG A 34 -14.51 6.48 6.31
C ARG A 34 -13.90 5.08 6.25
N LEU A 35 -14.73 4.04 6.46
CA LEU A 35 -14.27 2.65 6.37
C LEU A 35 -13.87 2.32 4.94
N THR A 36 -14.62 2.78 3.94
CA THR A 36 -14.29 2.59 2.53
C THR A 36 -12.95 3.23 2.19
N LEU A 37 -12.70 4.48 2.60
CA LEU A 37 -11.41 5.15 2.39
C LEU A 37 -10.24 4.40 3.06
N GLN A 38 -10.45 3.86 4.26
CA GLN A 38 -9.43 3.03 4.93
C GLN A 38 -9.15 1.74 4.16
N VAL A 39 -10.19 1.05 3.72
CA VAL A 39 -10.06 -0.19 2.92
C VAL A 39 -9.33 0.10 1.61
N GLU A 40 -9.70 1.17 0.91
CA GLU A 40 -9.04 1.60 -0.33
C GLU A 40 -7.56 1.91 -0.11
N TYR A 41 -7.24 2.66 0.96
CA TYR A 41 -5.87 2.95 1.34
C TYR A 41 -5.05 1.67 1.57
N PHE A 42 -5.56 0.74 2.38
CA PHE A 42 -4.86 -0.51 2.68
C PHE A 42 -4.77 -1.44 1.47
N ASN A 43 -5.76 -1.45 0.59
CA ASN A 43 -5.69 -2.20 -0.66
C ASN A 43 -4.62 -1.64 -1.59
N GLY A 44 -4.50 -0.31 -1.70
CA GLY A 44 -3.41 0.34 -2.43
C GLY A 44 -2.04 0.00 -1.85
N LEU A 45 -1.90 0.04 -0.53
CA LEU A 45 -0.68 -0.35 0.17
C LEU A 45 -0.31 -1.82 -0.08
N ARG A 46 -1.28 -2.74 -0.02
CA ARG A 46 -1.06 -4.17 -0.32
C ARG A 46 -0.60 -4.38 -1.76
N ALA A 47 -1.29 -3.78 -2.73
CA ALA A 47 -0.93 -3.91 -4.14
C ALA A 47 0.49 -3.38 -4.44
N TRP A 48 0.88 -2.27 -3.78
CA TRP A 48 2.25 -1.78 -3.85
C TRP A 48 3.25 -2.76 -3.21
N ALA A 49 2.94 -3.31 -2.03
CA ALA A 49 3.81 -4.27 -1.35
C ALA A 49 3.97 -5.59 -2.14
N ASP A 50 2.91 -6.06 -2.79
CA ASP A 50 2.94 -7.23 -3.68
C ASP A 50 3.90 -6.98 -4.85
N SER A 51 3.77 -5.82 -5.51
CA SER A 51 4.67 -5.41 -6.59
C SER A 51 6.15 -5.36 -6.12
N CYS A 52 6.40 -4.87 -4.90
CA CYS A 52 7.73 -4.89 -4.30
C CYS A 52 8.25 -6.32 -4.09
N CYS A 53 7.41 -7.23 -3.58
CA CYS A 53 7.76 -8.63 -3.39
C CYS A 53 8.11 -9.32 -4.71
N ASP A 54 7.36 -9.05 -5.77
CA ASP A 54 7.59 -9.61 -7.11
C ASP A 54 8.95 -9.17 -7.65
N VAL A 55 9.23 -7.86 -7.65
CA VAL A 55 10.50 -7.31 -8.16
C VAL A 55 11.69 -7.78 -7.32
N LEU A 56 11.55 -7.88 -5.99
CA LEU A 56 12.60 -8.45 -5.13
C LEU A 56 12.85 -9.94 -5.43
N THR A 57 11.80 -10.68 -5.80
CA THR A 57 11.92 -12.09 -6.19
C THR A 57 12.62 -12.22 -7.53
N GLU A 58 12.22 -11.42 -8.53
CA GLU A 58 12.89 -11.35 -9.84
C GLU A 58 14.38 -10.99 -9.67
N ALA A 59 14.70 -10.03 -8.81
CA ALA A 59 16.07 -9.64 -8.48
C ALA A 59 16.90 -10.81 -7.91
N CYS A 60 16.32 -11.59 -7.00
CA CYS A 60 16.95 -12.80 -6.47
C CYS A 60 17.16 -13.86 -7.55
N HIS A 61 16.17 -14.12 -8.39
CA HIS A 61 16.30 -15.11 -9.47
C HIS A 61 17.38 -14.71 -10.48
N LEU A 62 17.37 -13.44 -10.92
CA LEU A 62 18.40 -12.91 -11.83
C LEU A 62 19.80 -13.12 -11.26
N SER A 63 19.99 -12.91 -9.95
CA SER A 63 21.30 -13.09 -9.30
C SER A 63 21.82 -14.54 -9.27
N TYR A 64 20.96 -15.53 -9.52
CA TYR A 64 21.38 -16.93 -9.68
C TYR A 64 21.70 -17.33 -11.11
N LEU A 65 21.25 -16.54 -12.10
CA LEU A 65 21.52 -16.82 -13.50
C LEU A 65 22.99 -16.59 -13.85
N ASP A 66 23.45 -17.33 -14.85
CA ASP A 66 24.74 -17.11 -15.47
C ASP A 66 24.54 -16.16 -16.66
N PRO A 67 25.11 -14.93 -16.62
CA PRO A 67 24.94 -13.95 -17.69
C PRO A 67 25.37 -14.47 -19.08
N THR A 68 26.30 -15.44 -19.12
CA THR A 68 26.81 -16.01 -20.38
C THR A 68 25.88 -17.04 -21.01
N ARG A 69 24.86 -17.49 -20.27
CA ARG A 69 23.93 -18.56 -20.67
C ARG A 69 22.49 -18.07 -20.81
N CYS A 70 22.28 -16.75 -20.87
CA CYS A 70 20.98 -16.16 -21.08
C CYS A 70 20.60 -16.23 -22.56
N ASP A 71 19.79 -17.21 -22.94
CA ASP A 71 19.17 -17.27 -24.26
C ASP A 71 17.98 -16.28 -24.31
N GLY A 72 18.02 -15.31 -25.23
CA GLY A 72 16.98 -14.30 -25.39
C GLY A 72 17.36 -12.91 -24.87
N GLU A 73 16.59 -12.36 -23.93
CA GLU A 73 16.84 -11.02 -23.38
C GLU A 73 18.15 -11.02 -22.56
N SER A 74 19.07 -10.11 -22.90
CA SER A 74 20.37 -10.07 -22.23
C SER A 74 20.25 -9.77 -20.73
N PHE A 75 21.15 -10.35 -19.95
CA PHE A 75 21.21 -10.15 -18.50
C PHE A 75 21.25 -8.65 -18.14
N PHE A 76 21.98 -7.85 -18.93
CA PHE A 76 22.06 -6.40 -18.76
C PHE A 76 20.67 -5.73 -18.82
N VAL A 77 19.85 -6.10 -19.81
CA VAL A 77 18.51 -5.53 -19.98
C VAL A 77 17.59 -5.94 -18.82
N GLN A 78 17.60 -7.22 -18.44
CA GLN A 78 16.84 -7.71 -17.29
C GLN A 78 17.22 -6.97 -16.00
N ARG A 79 18.53 -6.84 -15.73
CA ARG A 79 19.04 -6.06 -14.58
C ARG A 79 18.54 -4.63 -14.60
N GLN A 80 18.58 -3.97 -15.75
CA GLN A 80 18.14 -2.57 -15.87
C GLN A 80 16.64 -2.42 -15.64
N ARG A 81 15.82 -3.35 -16.14
CA ARG A 81 14.37 -3.37 -15.88
C ARG A 81 14.08 -3.45 -14.38
N ILE A 82 14.75 -4.33 -13.66
CA ILE A 82 14.61 -4.47 -12.21
C ILE A 82 15.04 -3.19 -11.49
N LEU A 83 16.13 -2.54 -11.91
CA LEU A 83 16.57 -1.28 -11.32
C LEU A 83 15.53 -0.16 -11.51
N VAL A 84 14.96 -0.04 -12.70
CA VAL A 84 13.89 0.93 -12.99
C VAL A 84 12.66 0.64 -12.13
N ALA A 85 12.26 -0.63 -12.04
CA ALA A 85 11.11 -1.04 -11.23
C ALA A 85 11.32 -0.74 -9.74
N LEU A 86 12.48 -1.10 -9.18
CA LEU A 86 12.82 -0.79 -7.79
C LEU A 86 12.83 0.71 -7.53
N SER A 87 13.41 1.52 -8.42
CA SER A 87 13.41 2.98 -8.26
C SER A 87 11.98 3.53 -8.22
N SER A 88 11.13 3.11 -9.18
CA SER A 88 9.74 3.53 -9.22
C SER A 88 8.97 3.12 -7.97
N LEU A 89 9.18 1.90 -7.48
CA LEU A 89 8.51 1.39 -6.28
C LEU A 89 8.95 2.12 -5.01
N ILE A 90 10.22 2.52 -4.90
CA ILE A 90 10.71 3.35 -3.79
C ILE A 90 9.98 4.69 -3.77
N ASP A 91 9.84 5.33 -4.94
CA ASP A 91 9.16 6.63 -5.04
C ASP A 91 7.67 6.53 -4.72
N ARG A 92 6.99 5.49 -5.22
CA ARG A 92 5.59 5.19 -4.88
C ARG A 92 5.41 4.87 -3.41
N GLY A 93 6.39 4.21 -2.79
CA GLY A 93 6.40 3.91 -1.37
C GLY A 93 6.35 5.15 -0.50
N ARG A 94 6.91 6.28 -0.95
CA ARG A 94 6.89 7.56 -0.23
C ARG A 94 5.47 8.15 -0.08
N TRP A 95 4.52 7.73 -0.92
CA TRP A 95 3.13 8.15 -0.81
C TRP A 95 2.45 7.53 0.42
N TYR A 96 2.83 6.30 0.76
CA TYR A 96 2.32 5.58 1.94
C TYR A 96 3.18 5.82 3.18
N PHE A 97 4.50 6.02 2.97
CA PHE A 97 5.50 6.14 4.02
C PHE A 97 6.29 7.44 3.86
N PRO A 98 5.71 8.58 4.26
CA PRO A 98 6.40 9.86 4.16
C PRO A 98 7.66 9.85 5.03
N ASN A 99 8.63 10.67 4.63
CA ASN A 99 9.83 10.86 5.42
C ASN A 99 9.50 11.54 6.77
N TYR A 100 10.28 11.22 7.80
CA TYR A 100 10.19 11.83 9.13
C TYR A 100 11.30 12.87 9.33
N LYS A 101 11.19 13.72 10.36
CA LYS A 101 12.12 14.84 10.62
C LYS A 101 12.33 15.73 9.39
N VAL A 102 11.23 16.25 8.85
CA VAL A 102 11.21 17.00 7.58
C VAL A 102 11.95 18.33 7.65
N GLU A 103 12.41 18.77 8.83
CA GLU A 103 13.29 19.93 9.05
C GLU A 103 14.64 19.77 8.34
N TYR A 104 15.12 18.54 8.11
CA TYR A 104 16.38 18.29 7.40
C TYR A 104 16.18 18.34 5.87
N GLY A 105 17.17 18.89 5.17
CA GLY A 105 17.18 18.86 3.70
C GLY A 105 16.14 19.77 3.03
N GLN A 106 15.85 20.95 3.60
CA GLN A 106 14.90 21.93 3.05
C GLN A 106 15.15 22.30 1.57
N HIS A 107 16.38 22.17 1.10
CA HIS A 107 16.76 22.38 -0.29
C HIS A 107 16.21 21.31 -1.26
N LYS A 108 15.66 20.21 -0.75
CA LYS A 108 15.06 19.13 -1.54
C LYS A 108 13.57 19.33 -1.76
N GLU A 109 13.01 18.62 -2.71
CA GLU A 109 11.57 18.54 -2.96
C GLU A 109 10.85 17.88 -1.77
N ALA A 110 9.57 18.20 -1.58
CA ALA A 110 8.80 17.85 -0.38
C ALA A 110 8.89 16.35 0.01
N ALA A 111 8.76 15.44 -0.95
CA ALA A 111 8.82 13.98 -0.71
C ALA A 111 10.23 13.45 -0.34
N TYR A 112 11.27 14.28 -0.46
CA TYR A 112 12.67 13.93 -0.24
C TYR A 112 13.32 14.68 0.93
N ARG A 113 12.57 15.55 1.62
CA ARG A 113 13.00 16.21 2.86
C ARG A 113 12.98 15.21 4.02
N GLY A 114 13.85 15.39 5.00
CA GLY A 114 13.96 14.52 6.17
C GLY A 114 14.60 13.17 5.92
N HIS A 115 14.34 12.23 6.82
CA HIS A 115 14.84 10.86 6.78
C HIS A 115 13.80 9.91 6.19
N ARG A 116 14.28 9.02 5.33
CA ARG A 116 13.45 7.99 4.70
C ARG A 116 12.93 7.01 5.73
N HIS A 117 11.65 6.66 5.61
CA HIS A 117 11.05 5.62 6.43
C HIS A 117 11.76 4.27 6.24
N GLU A 118 12.00 3.56 7.34
CA GLU A 118 12.81 2.33 7.37
C GLU A 118 12.27 1.19 6.47
N ILE A 119 10.96 1.14 6.22
CA ILE A 119 10.34 0.18 5.30
C ILE A 119 10.91 0.29 3.87
N LEU A 120 11.33 1.50 3.47
CA LEU A 120 11.90 1.73 2.15
C LEU A 120 13.41 1.43 2.09
N ASP A 121 14.09 1.28 3.25
CA ASP A 121 15.53 1.02 3.27
C ASP A 121 15.89 -0.34 2.68
N SER A 122 15.03 -1.35 2.89
CA SER A 122 15.18 -2.68 2.29
C SER A 122 15.12 -2.64 0.77
N LEU A 123 14.21 -1.84 0.20
CA LEU A 123 14.09 -1.66 -1.25
C LEU A 123 15.31 -0.93 -1.83
N VAL A 124 15.81 0.08 -1.11
CA VAL A 124 17.00 0.83 -1.53
C VAL A 124 18.27 -0.01 -1.44
N ALA A 125 18.38 -0.84 -0.39
CA ALA A 125 19.46 -1.81 -0.27
C ALA A 125 19.42 -2.84 -1.41
N ALA A 126 18.22 -3.32 -1.77
CA ALA A 126 18.04 -4.19 -2.91
C ALA A 126 18.44 -3.50 -4.23
N TYR A 127 18.01 -2.25 -4.47
CA TYR A 127 18.43 -1.47 -5.65
C TYR A 127 19.95 -1.37 -5.75
N LYS A 128 20.63 -1.02 -4.65
CA LYS A 128 22.10 -0.97 -4.59
C LYS A 128 22.74 -2.33 -4.87
N SER A 129 22.13 -3.40 -4.36
CA SER A 129 22.59 -4.79 -4.55
C SER A 129 22.46 -5.25 -6.00
N VAL A 130 21.30 -5.03 -6.63
CA VAL A 130 21.06 -5.32 -8.05
C VAL A 130 22.02 -4.53 -8.94
N ARG A 131 22.32 -3.28 -8.58
CA ARG A 131 23.30 -2.47 -9.31
C ARG A 131 24.71 -3.07 -9.26
N GLN A 132 25.03 -3.90 -8.27
CA GLN A 132 26.33 -4.58 -8.16
C GLN A 132 26.39 -5.90 -8.93
N LEU A 133 25.28 -6.41 -9.45
CA LEU A 133 25.30 -7.65 -10.24
C LEU A 133 26.19 -7.48 -11.48
N ASN A 134 27.11 -8.42 -11.65
CA ASN A 134 27.94 -8.55 -12.83
C ASN A 134 27.08 -9.11 -13.97
N TYR A 135 27.07 -8.42 -15.11
CA TYR A 135 26.26 -8.76 -16.28
C TYR A 135 27.07 -9.38 -17.42
N THR A 136 28.38 -9.57 -17.24
CA THR A 136 29.27 -10.21 -18.22
C THR A 136 29.62 -11.64 -17.82
N GLU A 137 29.72 -11.92 -16.51
CA GLU A 137 30.06 -13.22 -15.97
C GLU A 137 29.33 -13.48 -14.65
N ARG A 138 29.24 -14.75 -14.23
CA ARG A 138 28.50 -15.14 -13.02
C ARG A 138 29.07 -14.49 -11.73
N GLY A 139 30.39 -14.39 -11.63
CA GLY A 139 31.10 -13.75 -10.52
C GLY A 139 30.52 -14.09 -9.13
N GLU A 140 30.38 -13.07 -8.29
CA GLU A 140 29.80 -13.17 -6.93
C GLU A 140 28.28 -12.89 -6.88
N ASN A 141 27.57 -12.98 -8.01
CA ASN A 141 26.13 -12.65 -8.06
C ASN A 141 25.30 -13.47 -7.06
N ALA A 142 25.67 -14.73 -6.79
CA ALA A 142 24.99 -15.57 -5.80
C ALA A 142 25.12 -15.03 -4.36
N ALA A 143 26.20 -14.32 -4.02
CA ALA A 143 26.37 -13.69 -2.71
C ALA A 143 25.46 -12.45 -2.57
N ILE A 144 25.23 -11.73 -3.67
CA ILE A 144 24.30 -10.60 -3.73
C ILE A 144 22.87 -11.07 -3.45
N CYS A 145 22.48 -12.26 -3.92
CA CYS A 145 21.16 -12.86 -3.62
C CYS A 145 20.85 -12.88 -2.12
N LYS A 146 21.83 -13.29 -1.29
CA LYS A 146 21.64 -13.39 0.17
C LYS A 146 21.28 -12.03 0.78
N LYS A 147 21.88 -10.95 0.27
CA LYS A 147 21.58 -9.58 0.71
C LYS A 147 20.17 -9.17 0.32
N ILE A 148 19.76 -9.47 -0.92
CA ILE A 148 18.41 -9.16 -1.42
C ILE A 148 17.35 -9.95 -0.63
N LEU A 149 17.57 -11.25 -0.40
CA LEU A 149 16.66 -12.10 0.39
C LEU A 149 16.52 -11.62 1.82
N GLN A 150 17.62 -11.21 2.46
CA GLN A 150 17.57 -10.66 3.80
C GLN A 150 16.77 -9.35 3.83
N GLY A 151 17.01 -8.45 2.87
CA GLY A 151 16.22 -7.22 2.71
C GLY A 151 14.73 -7.51 2.47
N LYS A 152 14.41 -8.50 1.63
CA LYS A 152 13.02 -8.92 1.38
C LYS A 152 12.32 -9.38 2.65
N ARG A 153 12.99 -10.15 3.52
CA ARG A 153 12.41 -10.59 4.80
C ARG A 153 12.12 -9.42 5.74
N VAL A 154 13.06 -8.48 5.85
CA VAL A 154 12.87 -7.26 6.66
C VAL A 154 11.72 -6.42 6.10
N PHE A 155 11.67 -6.24 4.77
CA PHE A 155 10.58 -5.54 4.10
C PHE A 155 9.21 -6.16 4.41
N ILE A 156 9.08 -7.49 4.26
CA ILE A 156 7.83 -8.21 4.54
C ILE A 156 7.42 -8.05 6.01
N GLY A 157 8.38 -8.14 6.94
CA GLY A 157 8.12 -7.90 8.36
C GLY A 157 7.54 -6.50 8.61
N ASN A 158 8.20 -5.46 8.09
CA ASN A 158 7.75 -4.08 8.24
C ASN A 158 6.37 -3.84 7.60
N VAL A 159 6.09 -4.45 6.43
CA VAL A 159 4.75 -4.39 5.81
C VAL A 159 3.71 -5.10 6.69
N GLN A 160 4.04 -6.26 7.24
CA GLN A 160 3.15 -7.03 8.10
C GLN A 160 2.80 -6.26 9.37
N ASP A 161 3.77 -5.55 9.96
CA ASP A 161 3.54 -4.71 11.14
C ASP A 161 2.55 -3.58 10.84
N VAL A 162 2.65 -2.97 9.65
CA VAL A 162 1.73 -1.90 9.22
C VAL A 162 0.34 -2.44 8.88
N LEU A 163 0.26 -3.59 8.21
CA LEU A 163 -1.02 -4.19 7.82
C LEU A 163 -1.75 -4.87 8.97
N ALA A 164 -1.03 -5.27 10.03
CA ALA A 164 -1.55 -5.93 11.22
C ALA A 164 -2.62 -7.00 10.92
N PRO A 165 -2.31 -8.02 10.07
CA PRO A 165 -3.33 -8.97 9.59
C PRO A 165 -3.98 -9.80 10.71
N ASN A 166 -3.29 -10.00 11.84
CA ASN A 166 -3.84 -10.71 12.99
C ASN A 166 -4.91 -9.88 13.69
N ASP A 167 -4.72 -8.57 13.82
CA ASP A 167 -5.70 -7.68 14.43
C ASP A 167 -6.97 -7.63 13.57
N GLN A 168 -6.81 -7.55 12.25
CA GLN A 168 -7.91 -7.61 11.29
C GLN A 168 -8.70 -8.92 11.38
N LYS A 169 -7.98 -10.05 11.51
CA LYS A 169 -8.59 -11.37 11.69
C LYS A 169 -9.37 -11.44 13.01
N ASP A 170 -8.83 -10.93 14.10
CA ASP A 170 -9.48 -10.96 15.41
C ASP A 170 -10.75 -10.10 15.42
N GLU A 171 -10.72 -8.93 14.79
CA GLU A 171 -11.90 -8.08 14.61
C GLU A 171 -12.98 -8.78 13.78
N PHE A 172 -12.60 -9.39 12.65
CA PHE A 172 -13.51 -10.16 11.82
C PHE A 172 -14.19 -11.30 12.62
N LEU A 173 -13.42 -12.05 13.40
CA LEU A 173 -13.93 -13.12 14.25
C LEU A 173 -14.89 -12.60 15.34
N LYS A 174 -14.62 -11.43 15.91
CA LYS A 174 -15.53 -10.78 16.88
C LYS A 174 -16.87 -10.42 16.24
N ILE A 175 -16.86 -9.85 15.03
CA ILE A 175 -18.06 -9.49 14.28
C ILE A 175 -18.90 -10.73 13.96
N MET A 176 -18.25 -11.80 13.47
CA MET A 176 -18.90 -13.07 13.14
C MET A 176 -19.58 -13.71 14.37
N LYS A 177 -18.91 -13.69 15.53
CA LYS A 177 -19.50 -14.18 16.80
C LYS A 177 -20.71 -13.35 17.23
N LYS A 178 -20.65 -12.02 17.13
CA LYS A 178 -21.77 -11.14 17.49
C LYS A 178 -23.01 -11.40 16.63
N LYS A 179 -22.82 -11.60 15.31
CA LYS A 179 -23.92 -11.91 14.39
C LYS A 179 -24.60 -13.23 14.76
N LYS A 180 -23.83 -14.29 15.00
CA LYS A 180 -24.33 -15.60 15.41
C LYS A 180 -25.14 -15.54 16.72
N ASN A 181 -24.68 -14.76 17.70
CA ASN A 181 -25.37 -14.59 18.98
C ASN A 181 -26.63 -13.71 18.90
N GLY A 182 -26.72 -12.81 17.90
CA GLY A 182 -27.90 -11.97 17.66
C GLY A 182 -29.01 -12.68 16.89
N GLU A 183 -28.66 -13.62 16.02
CA GLU A 183 -29.62 -14.46 15.27
C GLU A 183 -30.27 -15.53 16.17
N GLY A 184 -29.61 -16.00 17.22
CA GLY A 184 -30.16 -16.97 18.19
C GLY A 184 -31.09 -16.39 19.26
N LYS A 185 -31.44 -15.10 19.19
CA LYS A 185 -32.34 -14.41 20.15
C LYS A 185 -33.65 -13.91 19.51
N ARG A 186 -33.95 -14.31 18.28
CA ARG A 186 -35.21 -14.01 17.58
C ARG A 186 -36.08 -15.24 17.45
#